data_AF-A0A0D8BD67-F1
#
_entry.id   AF-A0A0D8BD67-F1
#
_cell.length_a   1.000
_cell.length_b   1.000
_cell.length_c   1.000
_cell.angle_alpha   90.00
_cell.angle_beta   90.00
_cell.angle_gamma   90.00
#
_symmetry.space_group_name_H-M   'P 1'
#
loop_
_entity.id
_entity.type
_entity.pdbx_description
1 polymer ?
#
loop_
_entity_poly.entity_id
_entity_poly.type
_entity_poly.pdbx_seq_one_letter_code
_entity_poly.pdbx_strand_id
1 'polypeptide(L)'
;MGCGRTPGPLDLPGTITRLPVADRALALTFDACGGPGGSGYDQGLITTLRRYGVPATLFLNSRWIDANRPAFADLAADPLFEIANHGTLHRPLSVSGRSAYGIPGTRDAGQVYDEVAGNHANLTGLLGRPPRLFRPGTAYSDDVAARIVGDLGETIVSFAVNGDGGATYTAAQVRASLLAAPPGSIVIGHMNHPRRGTGPGVAAALPRLLGAGFRFVHLPADLKSVRA
;
A
#
# COMPACT_ATOMS: atom_id res chain seq x y z
N MET A 1 26.13 -22.85 -11.79
CA MET A 1 25.29 -22.17 -12.79
C MET A 1 24.03 -21.69 -12.09
N GLY A 2 23.96 -20.39 -11.77
CA GLY A 2 22.88 -19.83 -10.98
C GLY A 2 21.60 -19.76 -11.79
N CYS A 3 20.54 -20.39 -11.29
CA CYS A 3 19.19 -20.25 -11.83
C CYS A 3 18.72 -18.82 -11.53
N GLY A 4 18.94 -17.91 -12.48
CA GLY A 4 18.48 -16.53 -12.39
C GLY A 4 16.95 -16.52 -12.37
N ARG A 5 16.35 -16.27 -11.21
CA ARG A 5 14.94 -15.86 -11.15
C ARG A 5 14.84 -14.56 -11.94
N THR A 6 14.10 -14.58 -13.05
CA THR A 6 13.56 -13.36 -13.63
C THR A 6 12.73 -12.67 -12.53
N PRO A 7 13.05 -11.43 -12.14
CA PRO A 7 12.25 -10.74 -11.13
C PRO A 7 10.80 -10.69 -11.60
N GLY A 8 9.88 -11.12 -10.74
CA GLY A 8 8.46 -10.91 -10.99
C GLY A 8 8.14 -9.42 -10.99
N PRO A 9 6.94 -9.00 -11.45
CA PRO A 9 6.54 -7.59 -11.45
C PRO A 9 6.59 -6.89 -10.08
N LEU A 10 6.68 -7.68 -9.00
CA LEU A 10 6.73 -7.26 -7.62
C LEU A 10 8.16 -7.07 -7.07
N ASP A 11 9.19 -7.53 -7.78
CA ASP A 11 10.59 -7.64 -7.32
C ASP A 11 11.56 -6.79 -8.16
N LEU A 12 11.11 -5.66 -8.70
CA LEU A 12 11.99 -4.77 -9.45
C LEU A 12 13.07 -4.14 -8.54
N PRO A 13 14.28 -3.88 -9.07
CA PRO A 13 15.31 -3.16 -8.32
C PRO A 13 14.79 -1.83 -7.76
N GLY A 14 14.95 -1.61 -6.47
CA GLY A 14 14.48 -0.40 -5.78
C GLY A 14 13.06 -0.50 -5.19
N THR A 15 12.32 -1.58 -5.46
CA THR A 15 11.01 -1.82 -4.84
C THR A 15 11.15 -2.33 -3.40
N ILE A 16 10.36 -1.76 -2.48
CA ILE A 16 10.27 -2.23 -1.10
C ILE A 16 9.24 -3.35 -1.02
N THR A 17 9.68 -4.58 -0.74
CA THR A 17 8.79 -5.75 -0.58
C THR A 17 8.73 -6.26 0.87
N ARG A 18 9.75 -5.95 1.68
CA ARG A 18 9.89 -6.33 3.09
C ARG A 18 10.55 -5.21 3.88
N LEU A 19 10.33 -5.23 5.19
CA LEU A 19 11.04 -4.38 6.13
C LEU A 19 12.49 -4.86 6.27
N PRO A 20 13.47 -3.94 6.38
CA PRO A 20 14.87 -4.27 6.58
C PRO A 20 15.17 -4.57 8.07
N VAL A 21 14.32 -5.36 8.73
CA VAL A 21 14.44 -5.66 10.18
C VAL A 21 14.38 -7.16 10.42
N ALA A 22 15.18 -7.65 11.37
CA ALA A 22 15.19 -9.06 11.79
C ALA A 22 14.19 -9.35 12.94
N ASP A 23 13.69 -8.31 13.59
CA ASP A 23 12.76 -8.42 14.72
C ASP A 23 11.34 -8.80 14.30
N ARG A 24 10.53 -9.20 15.28
CA ARG A 24 9.06 -9.42 15.16
C ARG A 24 8.31 -8.11 14.86
N ALA A 25 8.58 -7.51 13.71
CA ALA A 25 7.92 -6.32 13.22
C ALA A 25 7.07 -6.64 11.98
N LEU A 26 5.92 -5.99 11.86
CA LEU A 26 5.07 -6.01 10.66
C LEU A 26 4.74 -4.58 10.26
N ALA A 27 4.65 -4.33 8.95
CA ALA A 27 4.06 -3.09 8.42
C ALA A 27 2.71 -3.43 7.81
N LEU A 28 1.65 -2.80 8.34
CA LEU A 28 0.33 -2.88 7.75
C LEU A 28 0.18 -1.75 6.74
N THR A 29 -0.27 -2.11 5.54
CA THR A 29 -0.52 -1.16 4.46
C THR A 29 -1.92 -1.35 3.93
N PHE A 30 -2.64 -0.26 3.69
CA PHE A 30 -4.00 -0.30 3.20
C PHE A 30 -4.19 0.56 1.97
N ASP A 31 -4.66 -0.06 0.89
CA ASP A 31 -4.94 0.62 -0.36
C ASP A 31 -6.39 1.12 -0.35
N ALA A 32 -6.59 2.33 -0.85
CA ALA A 32 -7.90 2.92 -1.01
C ALA A 32 -8.07 3.43 -2.44
N CYS A 33 -8.63 2.56 -3.28
CA CYS A 33 -8.99 2.89 -4.65
C CYS A 33 -10.25 3.77 -4.66
N GLY A 34 -10.40 4.65 -5.65
CA GLY A 34 -11.64 5.38 -5.90
C GLY A 34 -12.24 5.04 -7.26
N GLY A 35 -13.53 5.29 -7.45
CA GLY A 35 -14.24 5.11 -8.72
C GLY A 35 -15.12 3.85 -8.75
N PRO A 36 -15.38 3.26 -9.94
CA PRO A 36 -16.34 2.16 -10.09
C PRO A 36 -16.03 0.91 -9.25
N GLY A 37 -14.75 0.68 -8.92
CA GLY A 37 -14.32 -0.40 -8.04
C GLY A 37 -14.68 -0.20 -6.57
N GLY A 38 -15.14 0.99 -6.19
CA GLY A 38 -15.57 1.34 -4.83
C GLY A 38 -14.72 2.45 -4.23
N SER A 39 -15.39 3.46 -3.67
CA SER A 39 -14.79 4.57 -2.91
C SER A 39 -15.17 4.52 -1.43
N GLY A 40 -15.51 3.34 -0.90
CA GLY A 40 -15.97 3.20 0.48
C GLY A 40 -14.87 3.54 1.49
N TYR A 41 -15.22 3.57 2.77
CA TYR A 41 -14.27 3.82 3.84
C TYR A 41 -14.54 2.87 5.00
N ASP A 42 -13.59 1.98 5.29
CA ASP A 42 -13.66 1.06 6.42
C ASP A 42 -13.31 1.77 7.74
N GLN A 43 -14.30 2.51 8.26
CA GLN A 43 -14.19 3.17 9.56
C GLN A 43 -13.93 2.18 10.71
N GLY A 44 -14.41 0.94 10.59
CA GLY A 44 -14.19 -0.12 11.59
C GLY A 44 -12.72 -0.54 11.67
N LEU A 45 -12.07 -0.69 10.52
CA LEU A 45 -10.62 -0.92 10.43
C LEU A 45 -9.84 0.24 11.08
N ILE A 46 -10.11 1.48 10.70
CA ILE A 46 -9.39 2.64 11.22
C ILE A 46 -9.58 2.80 12.73
N THR A 47 -10.82 2.64 13.21
CA THR A 47 -11.13 2.66 14.65
C THR A 47 -10.34 1.58 15.40
N THR A 48 -10.21 0.40 14.81
CA THR A 48 -9.44 -0.71 15.39
C THR A 48 -7.95 -0.36 15.47
N LEU A 49 -7.36 0.17 14.40
CA LEU A 49 -5.94 0.57 14.39
C LEU A 49 -5.66 1.62 15.46
N ARG A 50 -6.50 2.66 15.54
CA ARG A 50 -6.45 3.69 16.59
C ARG A 50 -6.54 3.09 18.00
N ARG A 51 -7.52 2.21 18.23
CA ARG A 51 -7.74 1.56 19.53
C ARG A 51 -6.51 0.80 20.03
N TYR A 52 -5.78 0.14 19.13
CA TYR A 52 -4.59 -0.63 19.47
C TYR A 52 -3.28 0.17 19.32
N GLY A 53 -3.34 1.44 18.90
CA GLY A 53 -2.14 2.24 18.63
C GLY A 53 -1.24 1.63 17.56
N VAL A 54 -1.83 0.98 16.54
CA VAL A 54 -1.09 0.27 15.49
C VAL A 54 -0.87 1.19 14.28
N PRO A 55 0.37 1.62 13.98
CA PRO A 55 0.66 2.44 12.82
C PRO A 55 0.41 1.68 11.51
N ALA A 56 0.00 2.42 10.48
CA ALA A 56 -0.18 1.89 9.13
C ALA A 56 0.16 2.93 8.05
N THR A 57 0.57 2.46 6.88
CA THR A 57 0.71 3.32 5.69
C THR A 57 -0.53 3.16 4.79
N LEU A 58 -1.17 4.26 4.45
CA LEU A 58 -2.40 4.31 3.65
C LEU A 58 -2.07 4.81 2.25
N PHE A 59 -2.19 3.94 1.25
CA PHE A 59 -1.99 4.30 -0.16
C PHE A 59 -3.31 4.78 -0.73
N LEU A 60 -3.43 6.10 -0.94
CA LEU A 60 -4.69 6.74 -1.32
C LEU A 60 -4.69 7.17 -2.78
N ASN A 61 -5.71 6.73 -3.52
CA ASN A 61 -5.94 7.12 -4.91
C ASN A 61 -6.61 8.50 -4.96
N SER A 62 -6.27 9.33 -5.96
CA SER A 62 -6.84 10.70 -6.07
C SER A 62 -8.37 10.71 -6.03
N ARG A 63 -9.03 9.77 -6.72
CA ARG A 63 -10.50 9.70 -6.75
C ARG A 63 -11.10 9.28 -5.42
N TRP A 64 -10.37 8.50 -4.62
CA TRP A 64 -10.82 8.15 -3.26
C TRP A 64 -10.76 9.38 -2.36
N ILE A 65 -9.68 10.15 -2.46
CA ILE A 65 -9.50 11.41 -1.72
C ILE A 65 -10.63 12.39 -2.04
N ASP A 66 -10.94 12.57 -3.33
CA ASP A 66 -12.01 13.47 -3.77
C ASP A 66 -13.38 13.04 -3.24
N ALA A 67 -13.65 11.73 -3.21
CA ALA A 67 -14.90 11.18 -2.68
C ALA A 67 -14.99 11.23 -1.14
N ASN A 68 -13.86 11.32 -0.42
CA ASN A 68 -13.78 11.14 1.03
C ASN A 68 -13.00 12.27 1.73
N ARG A 69 -13.12 13.53 1.27
CA ARG A 69 -12.33 14.67 1.78
C ARG A 69 -12.31 14.81 3.31
N PRO A 70 -13.44 14.69 4.04
CA PRO A 70 -13.41 14.75 5.50
C PRO A 70 -12.63 13.60 6.14
N ALA A 71 -12.81 12.36 5.64
CA ALA A 71 -12.07 11.22 6.15
C ALA A 71 -10.57 11.31 5.82
N PHE A 72 -10.22 11.79 4.62
CA PHE A 72 -8.83 12.09 4.27
C PHE A 72 -8.19 13.07 5.26
N ALA A 73 -8.88 14.18 5.57
CA ALA A 73 -8.33 15.19 6.49
C ALA A 73 -8.12 14.62 7.91
N ASP A 74 -9.08 13.82 8.41
CA ASP A 74 -8.96 13.11 9.68
C ASP A 74 -7.79 12.12 9.71
N LEU A 75 -7.61 11.34 8.65
CA LEU A 75 -6.51 10.39 8.53
C LEU A 75 -5.15 11.09 8.41
N ALA A 76 -5.06 12.18 7.65
CA ALA A 76 -3.82 12.92 7.43
C ALA A 76 -3.34 13.68 8.68
N ALA A 77 -4.25 14.04 9.58
CA ALA A 77 -3.94 14.69 10.85
C ALA A 77 -3.50 13.70 11.95
N ASP A 78 -3.70 12.40 11.75
CA ASP A 78 -3.41 11.37 12.73
C ASP A 78 -2.00 10.80 12.52
N PRO A 79 -1.06 10.96 13.47
CA PRO A 79 0.31 10.49 13.32
C PRO A 79 0.42 8.96 13.28
N LEU A 80 -0.65 8.23 13.58
CA LEU A 80 -0.70 6.78 13.41
C LEU A 80 -0.64 6.39 11.92
N PHE A 81 -1.07 7.27 11.03
CA PHE A 81 -1.17 6.99 9.61
C PHE A 81 -0.17 7.78 8.79
N GLU A 82 0.56 7.06 7.94
CA GLU A 82 1.32 7.69 6.88
C GLU A 82 0.51 7.69 5.60
N ILE A 83 0.28 8.86 5.00
CA ILE A 83 -0.39 8.98 3.71
C ILE A 83 0.62 8.82 2.57
N ALA A 84 0.32 7.91 1.65
CA ALA A 84 1.13 7.57 0.49
C ALA A 84 0.30 7.59 -0.82
N ASN A 85 1.00 7.62 -1.95
CA ASN A 85 0.41 7.81 -3.27
C ASN A 85 -0.04 6.47 -3.89
N HIS A 86 -1.32 6.38 -4.30
CA HIS A 86 -1.87 5.23 -5.02
C HIS A 86 -2.38 5.58 -6.43
N GLY A 87 -1.71 6.55 -7.04
CA GLY A 87 -1.98 7.03 -8.38
C GLY A 87 -3.30 7.76 -8.55
N THR A 88 -3.56 8.17 -9.79
CA THR A 88 -4.72 8.98 -10.16
C THR A 88 -5.90 8.12 -10.60
N LEU A 89 -5.70 7.22 -11.56
CA LEU A 89 -6.75 6.41 -12.19
C LEU A 89 -6.73 4.94 -11.78
N HIS A 90 -5.84 4.56 -10.88
CA HIS A 90 -5.66 3.20 -10.37
C HIS A 90 -5.25 2.24 -11.51
N ARG A 91 -4.11 2.53 -12.12
CA ARG A 91 -3.57 1.77 -13.25
C ARG A 91 -2.35 0.93 -12.83
N PRO A 92 -2.17 -0.27 -13.41
CA PRO A 92 -0.84 -0.87 -13.54
C PRO A 92 0.09 0.12 -14.25
N LEU A 93 1.33 0.24 -13.78
CA LEU A 93 2.31 1.04 -14.50
C LEU A 93 2.98 0.20 -15.56
N SER A 94 2.64 0.47 -16.82
CA SER A 94 3.33 -0.06 -17.97
C SER A 94 3.68 1.03 -18.98
N VAL A 95 4.86 0.97 -19.57
CA VAL A 95 5.20 1.80 -20.75
C VAL A 95 4.82 1.12 -22.06
N SER A 96 4.23 -0.08 -22.01
CA SER A 96 3.87 -0.89 -23.18
C SER A 96 2.43 -1.41 -23.16
N GLY A 97 1.56 -0.89 -22.28
CA GLY A 97 0.14 -1.27 -22.23
C GLY A 97 -0.15 -2.61 -21.56
N ARG A 98 0.78 -3.20 -20.81
CA ARG A 98 0.53 -4.48 -20.13
C ARG A 98 -0.55 -4.33 -19.06
N SER A 99 -1.56 -5.20 -19.15
CA SER A 99 -2.62 -5.32 -18.16
C SER A 99 -2.18 -6.19 -16.98
N ALA A 100 -2.73 -5.92 -15.79
CA ALA A 100 -2.59 -6.77 -14.61
C ALA A 100 -3.96 -6.92 -13.94
N TYR A 101 -4.30 -8.13 -13.47
CA TYR A 101 -5.58 -8.44 -12.82
C TYR A 101 -6.82 -7.96 -13.62
N GLY A 102 -6.76 -8.02 -14.96
CA GLY A 102 -7.86 -7.57 -15.83
C GLY A 102 -7.97 -6.05 -15.98
N ILE A 103 -7.11 -5.26 -15.34
CA ILE A 103 -7.07 -3.80 -15.47
C ILE A 103 -6.06 -3.41 -16.56
N PRO A 104 -6.45 -2.62 -17.57
CA PRO A 104 -5.52 -2.11 -18.56
C PRO A 104 -4.48 -1.19 -17.92
N GLY A 105 -3.20 -1.45 -18.20
CA GLY A 105 -2.08 -0.60 -17.77
C GLY A 105 -2.01 0.73 -18.51
N THR A 106 -1.16 1.61 -18.01
CA THR A 106 -0.68 2.77 -18.80
C THR A 106 -0.01 2.28 -20.09
N ARG A 107 0.01 3.11 -21.13
CA ARG A 107 0.43 2.69 -22.49
C ARG A 107 1.81 3.19 -22.90
N ASP A 108 2.34 4.18 -22.19
CA ASP A 108 3.58 4.87 -22.50
C ASP A 108 4.11 5.58 -21.24
N ALA A 109 5.33 6.13 -21.33
CA ALA A 109 5.98 6.83 -20.23
C ALA A 109 5.22 8.10 -19.78
N GLY A 110 4.54 8.78 -20.70
CA GLY A 110 3.72 9.96 -20.37
C GLY A 110 2.54 9.59 -19.48
N GLN A 111 1.84 8.50 -19.80
CA GLN A 111 0.75 8.00 -18.97
C GLN A 111 1.22 7.44 -17.63
N VAL A 112 2.42 6.86 -17.57
CA VAL A 112 3.03 6.51 -16.29
C VAL A 112 3.26 7.76 -15.45
N TYR A 113 3.86 8.80 -16.04
CA TYR A 113 4.06 10.08 -15.37
C TYR A 113 2.73 10.66 -14.88
N ASP A 114 1.71 10.76 -15.73
CA ASP A 114 0.40 11.34 -15.36
C ASP A 114 -0.29 10.54 -14.23
N GLU A 115 -0.18 9.20 -14.26
CA GLU A 115 -0.76 8.34 -13.24
C GLU A 115 -0.15 8.60 -11.86
N VAL A 116 1.16 8.87 -11.78
CA VAL A 116 1.89 9.11 -10.53
C VAL A 116 1.84 10.59 -10.13
N ALA A 117 2.26 11.47 -11.04
CA ALA A 117 2.45 12.90 -10.82
C ALA A 117 1.13 13.65 -10.55
N GLY A 118 0.01 13.20 -11.15
CA GLY A 118 -1.29 13.80 -10.90
C GLY A 118 -1.68 13.73 -9.42
N ASN A 119 -1.60 12.54 -8.83
CA ASN A 119 -1.90 12.37 -7.41
C ASN A 119 -0.76 12.86 -6.51
N HIS A 120 0.50 12.81 -6.97
CA HIS A 120 1.62 13.44 -6.26
C HIS A 120 1.36 14.92 -6.00
N ALA A 121 0.97 15.67 -7.04
CA ALA A 121 0.68 17.10 -6.94
C ALA A 121 -0.52 17.36 -6.01
N ASN A 122 -1.58 16.54 -6.12
CA ASN A 122 -2.75 16.63 -5.24
C ASN A 122 -2.35 16.43 -3.77
N LEU A 123 -1.67 15.32 -3.46
CA LEU A 123 -1.20 15.02 -2.10
C LEU A 123 -0.24 16.08 -1.58
N THR A 124 0.66 16.60 -2.42
CA THR A 124 1.58 17.68 -2.03
C THR A 124 0.82 18.92 -1.58
N GLY A 125 -0.19 19.34 -2.35
CA GLY A 125 -1.03 20.48 -1.99
C GLY A 125 -1.84 20.26 -0.72
N LEU A 126 -2.29 19.02 -0.46
CA LEU A 126 -3.10 18.68 0.70
C LEU A 126 -2.30 18.47 1.99
N LEU A 127 -1.10 17.91 1.88
CA LEU A 127 -0.24 17.56 3.01
C LEU A 127 0.82 18.62 3.30
N GLY A 128 1.01 19.58 2.39
CA GLY A 128 2.08 20.59 2.47
C GLY A 128 3.49 20.03 2.20
N ARG A 129 3.60 18.75 1.85
CA ARG A 129 4.83 18.04 1.51
C ARG A 129 4.55 16.92 0.51
N PRO A 130 5.50 16.57 -0.37
CA PRO A 130 5.30 15.49 -1.32
C PRO A 130 5.19 14.13 -0.62
N PRO A 131 4.39 13.19 -1.17
CA PRO A 131 4.46 11.79 -0.77
C PRO A 131 5.85 11.23 -1.13
N ARG A 132 6.34 10.26 -0.35
CA ARG A 132 7.62 9.59 -0.59
C ARG A 132 7.47 8.14 -1.07
N LEU A 133 6.26 7.60 -1.00
CA LEU A 133 5.95 6.21 -1.29
C LEU A 133 4.83 6.14 -2.31
N PHE A 134 5.02 5.26 -3.28
CA PHE A 134 4.05 4.97 -4.32
C PHE A 134 3.69 3.48 -4.33
N ARG A 135 2.41 3.16 -4.56
CA ARG A 135 2.01 1.80 -4.92
C ARG A 135 1.12 1.84 -6.17
N PRO A 136 1.45 1.11 -7.25
CA PRO A 136 0.58 1.03 -8.42
C PRO A 136 -0.71 0.26 -8.10
N GLY A 137 -1.82 0.58 -8.79
CA GLY A 137 -3.16 0.02 -8.53
C GLY A 137 -3.31 -1.50 -8.72
N THR A 138 -2.24 -2.20 -9.05
CA THR A 138 -2.19 -3.67 -9.19
C THR A 138 -0.91 -4.27 -8.62
N ALA A 139 -0.14 -3.46 -7.88
CA ALA A 139 1.25 -3.75 -7.51
C ALA A 139 2.16 -4.10 -8.73
N TYR A 140 1.71 -3.82 -9.96
CA TYR A 140 2.50 -4.04 -11.18
C TYR A 140 3.17 -2.74 -11.63
N SER A 141 4.47 -2.85 -11.91
CA SER A 141 5.27 -1.86 -12.64
C SER A 141 6.25 -2.59 -13.58
N ASP A 142 6.62 -1.96 -14.70
CA ASP A 142 7.85 -2.31 -15.42
C ASP A 142 9.04 -1.44 -14.95
N ASP A 143 10.26 -1.79 -15.39
CA ASP A 143 11.50 -1.17 -14.95
C ASP A 143 11.62 0.30 -15.35
N VAL A 144 11.12 0.65 -16.55
CA VAL A 144 11.05 2.04 -17.00
C VAL A 144 10.08 2.83 -16.11
N ALA A 145 8.90 2.27 -15.82
CA ALA A 145 7.97 2.91 -14.92
C ALA A 145 8.53 3.10 -13.50
N ALA A 146 9.28 2.12 -13.00
CA ALA A 146 9.92 2.23 -11.69
C ALA A 146 10.94 3.38 -11.62
N ARG A 147 11.67 3.65 -12.71
CA ARG A 147 12.57 4.81 -12.80
C ARG A 147 11.81 6.12 -12.80
N ILE A 148 10.71 6.22 -13.54
CA ILE A 148 9.87 7.43 -13.57
C ILE A 148 9.35 7.76 -12.15
N VAL A 149 8.90 6.75 -11.40
CA VAL A 149 8.48 6.93 -10.01
C VAL A 149 9.63 7.44 -9.14
N GLY A 150 10.84 6.89 -9.30
CA GLY A 150 12.04 7.33 -8.61
C GLY A 150 12.44 8.77 -8.94
N ASP A 151 12.35 9.17 -10.21
CA ASP A 151 12.65 10.54 -10.67
C ASP A 151 11.64 11.58 -10.12
N LEU A 152 10.42 11.13 -9.78
CA LEU A 152 9.41 11.92 -9.07
C LEU A 152 9.64 11.99 -7.55
N GLY A 153 10.71 11.37 -7.04
CA GLY A 153 11.07 11.36 -5.62
C GLY A 153 10.30 10.35 -4.78
N GLU A 154 9.60 9.40 -5.40
CA GLU A 154 8.83 8.37 -4.71
C GLU A 154 9.50 6.99 -4.83
N THR A 155 9.27 6.13 -3.83
CA THR A 155 9.73 4.73 -3.85
C THR A 155 8.55 3.79 -4.02
N ILE A 156 8.67 2.85 -4.97
CA ILE A 156 7.64 1.82 -5.16
C ILE A 156 7.62 0.85 -3.98
N VAL A 157 6.43 0.62 -3.45
CA VAL A 157 6.17 -0.34 -2.37
C VAL A 157 5.25 -1.45 -2.86
N SER A 158 5.74 -2.68 -2.75
CA SER A 158 4.97 -3.91 -2.94
C SER A 158 4.62 -4.52 -1.57
N PHE A 159 4.48 -5.84 -1.49
CA PHE A 159 4.15 -6.55 -0.26
C PHE A 159 4.74 -7.95 -0.24
N ALA A 160 4.96 -8.50 0.96
CA ALA A 160 5.36 -9.88 1.16
C ALA A 160 4.16 -10.81 1.43
N VAL A 161 3.07 -10.26 1.96
CA VAL A 161 1.87 -11.01 2.36
C VAL A 161 0.63 -10.30 1.81
N ASN A 162 -0.18 -11.03 1.03
CA ASN A 162 -1.52 -10.58 0.67
C ASN A 162 -2.48 -10.85 1.85
N GLY A 163 -2.78 -9.81 2.61
CA GLY A 163 -3.56 -9.91 3.85
C GLY A 163 -5.04 -10.19 3.62
N ASP A 164 -5.62 -9.72 2.52
CA ASP A 164 -7.07 -9.78 2.29
C ASP A 164 -7.52 -10.28 0.92
N GLY A 165 -6.58 -10.74 0.10
CA GLY A 165 -6.89 -11.30 -1.22
C GLY A 165 -7.51 -10.28 -2.17
N GLY A 166 -7.19 -8.99 -2.06
CA GLY A 166 -7.87 -7.97 -2.87
C GLY A 166 -9.29 -7.70 -2.36
N ALA A 167 -9.46 -7.63 -1.04
CA ALA A 167 -10.75 -7.53 -0.36
C ALA A 167 -11.75 -8.69 -0.61
N THR A 168 -11.27 -9.84 -1.09
CA THR A 168 -12.10 -11.03 -1.34
C THR A 168 -12.14 -12.00 -0.16
N TYR A 169 -11.15 -11.93 0.73
CA TYR A 169 -11.07 -12.82 1.89
C TYR A 169 -12.18 -12.54 2.91
N THR A 170 -12.67 -13.62 3.53
CA THR A 170 -13.47 -13.55 4.74
C THR A 170 -12.63 -13.04 5.92
N ALA A 171 -13.27 -12.53 6.96
CA ALA A 171 -12.57 -12.08 8.17
C ALA A 171 -11.66 -13.16 8.79
N ALA A 172 -12.08 -14.43 8.74
CA ALA A 172 -11.30 -15.55 9.23
C ALA A 172 -10.03 -15.78 8.40
N GLN A 173 -10.13 -15.65 7.08
CA GLN A 173 -8.97 -15.76 6.17
C GLN A 173 -8.02 -14.57 6.34
N VAL A 174 -8.53 -13.35 6.47
CA VAL A 174 -7.70 -12.16 6.78
C VAL A 174 -6.95 -12.37 8.09
N ARG A 175 -7.65 -12.79 9.14
CA ARG A 175 -7.02 -13.10 10.43
C ARG A 175 -5.93 -14.16 10.28
N ALA A 176 -6.21 -15.26 9.57
CA ALA A 176 -5.23 -16.33 9.38
C ALA A 176 -3.99 -15.84 8.61
N SER A 177 -4.18 -15.04 7.55
CA SER A 177 -3.09 -14.44 6.78
C SER A 177 -2.19 -13.57 7.65
N LEU A 178 -2.77 -12.69 8.47
CA LEU A 178 -2.02 -11.83 9.39
C LEU A 178 -1.26 -12.63 10.46
N LEU A 179 -1.88 -13.66 11.04
CA LEU A 179 -1.22 -14.48 12.07
C LEU A 179 -0.09 -15.36 11.52
N ALA A 180 -0.14 -15.70 10.23
CA ALA A 180 0.90 -16.45 9.55
C ALA A 180 2.01 -15.56 8.95
N ALA A 181 1.84 -14.23 8.98
CA ALA A 181 2.79 -13.30 8.39
C ALA A 181 4.18 -13.42 9.06
N PRO A 182 5.25 -13.75 8.29
CA PRO A 182 6.59 -13.79 8.84
C PRO A 182 7.04 -12.42 9.37
N PRO A 183 7.92 -12.37 10.38
CA PRO A 183 8.60 -11.13 10.77
C PRO A 183 9.22 -10.39 9.57
N GLY A 184 9.14 -9.06 9.60
CA GLY A 184 9.60 -8.19 8.53
C GLY A 184 8.64 -8.09 7.34
N SER A 185 7.44 -8.70 7.41
CA SER A 185 6.49 -8.63 6.30
C SER A 185 5.83 -7.25 6.19
N ILE A 186 5.76 -6.77 4.95
CA ILE A 186 4.78 -5.76 4.53
C ILE A 186 3.51 -6.51 4.14
N VAL A 187 2.43 -6.24 4.86
CA VAL A 187 1.11 -6.85 4.63
C VAL A 187 0.25 -5.84 3.88
N ILE A 188 -0.30 -6.26 2.74
CA ILE A 188 -1.28 -5.47 1.99
C ILE A 188 -2.71 -5.83 2.42
N GLY A 189 -3.56 -4.83 2.56
CA GLY A 189 -5.01 -4.94 2.61
C GLY A 189 -5.66 -3.74 1.94
N HIS A 190 -6.99 -3.67 2.00
CA HIS A 190 -7.78 -2.63 1.35
C HIS A 190 -8.80 -2.03 2.32
N MET A 191 -8.93 -0.71 2.31
CA MET A 191 -9.87 0.01 3.18
C MET A 191 -11.05 0.64 2.42
N ASN A 192 -11.08 0.51 1.09
CA ASN A 192 -12.16 1.04 0.24
C ASN A 192 -13.38 0.11 0.12
N HIS A 193 -13.38 -1.02 0.82
CA HIS A 193 -14.44 -2.03 0.80
C HIS A 193 -14.97 -2.35 2.22
N PRO A 194 -15.67 -1.41 2.89
CA PRO A 194 -16.03 -1.50 4.32
C PRO A 194 -16.93 -2.69 4.71
N ARG A 195 -17.55 -3.36 3.73
CA ARG A 195 -18.42 -4.52 3.95
C ARG A 195 -17.69 -5.86 3.78
N ARG A 196 -16.36 -5.85 3.59
CA ARG A 196 -15.53 -7.04 3.37
C ARG A 196 -14.80 -7.45 4.65
N GLY A 197 -14.01 -8.53 4.56
CA GLY A 197 -13.39 -9.16 5.71
C GLY A 197 -12.23 -8.39 6.34
N THR A 198 -11.70 -7.34 5.71
CA THR A 198 -10.46 -6.67 6.11
C THR A 198 -10.53 -6.10 7.52
N GLY A 199 -11.43 -5.15 7.80
CA GLY A 199 -11.60 -4.59 9.15
C GLY A 199 -11.82 -5.64 10.25
N PRO A 200 -12.84 -6.52 10.13
CA PRO A 200 -13.10 -7.53 11.15
C PRO A 200 -11.96 -8.55 11.34
N GLY A 201 -11.27 -8.92 10.27
CA GLY A 201 -10.14 -9.85 10.33
C GLY A 201 -8.92 -9.23 11.00
N VAL A 202 -8.60 -7.97 10.69
CA VAL A 202 -7.54 -7.21 11.37
C VAL A 202 -7.88 -7.07 12.86
N ALA A 203 -9.10 -6.69 13.21
CA ALA A 203 -9.55 -6.57 14.61
C ALA A 203 -9.39 -7.88 15.40
N ALA A 204 -9.62 -9.03 14.75
CA ALA A 204 -9.46 -10.33 15.39
C ALA A 204 -7.98 -10.81 15.46
N ALA A 205 -7.10 -10.27 14.63
CA ALA A 205 -5.67 -10.63 14.60
C ALA A 205 -4.81 -9.78 15.56
N LEU A 206 -5.06 -8.46 15.64
CA LEU A 206 -4.19 -7.53 16.35
C LEU A 206 -3.91 -7.90 17.82
N PRO A 207 -4.90 -8.25 18.66
CA PRO A 207 -4.63 -8.61 20.06
C PRO A 207 -3.70 -9.82 20.19
N ARG A 208 -3.79 -10.76 19.25
CA ARG A 208 -2.97 -11.98 19.26
C ARG A 208 -1.53 -11.68 18.82
N LEU A 209 -1.36 -10.85 17.80
CA LEU A 209 -0.03 -10.42 17.33
C LEU A 209 0.68 -9.59 18.40
N LEU A 210 0.00 -8.61 18.98
CA LEU A 210 0.53 -7.79 20.07
C LEU A 210 0.88 -8.65 21.30
N GLY A 211 0.00 -9.57 21.69
CA GLY A 211 0.27 -10.51 22.78
C GLY A 211 1.43 -11.48 22.51
N ALA A 212 1.73 -11.75 21.24
CA ALA A 212 2.88 -12.54 20.80
C ALA A 212 4.17 -11.71 20.63
N GLY A 213 4.15 -10.44 21.03
CA GLY A 213 5.31 -9.54 21.00
C GLY A 213 5.62 -8.95 19.62
N PHE A 214 4.69 -9.00 18.66
CA PHE A 214 4.86 -8.26 17.42
C PHE A 214 4.72 -6.76 17.63
N ARG A 215 5.62 -6.01 17.01
CA ARG A 215 5.53 -4.55 16.89
C ARG A 215 5.04 -4.18 15.49
N PHE A 216 4.35 -3.05 15.39
CA PHE A 216 3.91 -2.51 14.12
C PHE A 216 4.67 -1.21 13.83
N VAL A 217 5.06 -1.01 12.59
CA VAL A 217 5.90 0.12 12.17
C VAL A 217 5.41 0.70 10.84
N HIS A 218 5.68 2.00 10.63
CA HIS A 218 5.62 2.56 9.28
C HIS A 218 6.72 1.98 8.39
N LEU A 219 6.55 2.12 7.09
CA LEU A 219 7.55 1.73 6.11
C LEU A 219 8.80 2.62 6.22
N PRO A 220 10.02 2.11 5.97
CA PRO A 220 11.21 2.95 5.96
C PRO A 220 11.18 3.97 4.81
N ALA A 221 11.83 5.12 4.99
CA ALA A 221 12.06 6.14 3.96
C ALA A 221 12.79 5.59 2.73
N ASP A 222 13.72 4.67 2.98
CA ASP A 222 14.61 4.06 2.01
C ASP A 222 15.16 2.73 2.57
N LEU A 223 15.40 1.74 1.72
CA LEU A 223 16.00 0.46 2.15
C LEU A 223 17.48 0.58 2.53
N LYS A 224 18.12 1.73 2.28
CA LYS A 224 19.54 1.95 2.56
C LYS A 224 19.82 2.40 4.01
N SER A 225 18.83 2.92 4.72
CA SER A 225 19.00 3.51 6.06
C SER A 225 18.96 2.53 7.24
N VAL A 226 18.89 1.21 6.99
CA VAL A 226 18.86 0.19 8.07
C VAL A 226 20.04 -0.77 7.99
N ARG A 227 21.19 -0.27 7.55
CA ARG A 227 22.50 -0.86 7.89
C ARG A 227 23.20 0.07 8.88
N ALA A 228 22.88 -0.07 10.15
CA ALA A 228 23.70 0.35 11.27
C ALA A 228 23.51 -0.64 12.41
#